data_AF-W7YG70-F1
#
_entry.id   AF-W7YG70-F1
#
_cell.length_a   1.000
_cell.length_b   1.000
_cell.length_c   1.000
_cell.angle_alpha   90.00
_cell.angle_beta   90.00
_cell.angle_gamma   90.00
#
_symmetry.space_group_name_H-M   'P 1'
#
loop_
_entity.id
_entity.type
_entity.pdbx_description
1 polymer ?
#
loop_
_entity_poly.entity_id
_entity_poly.type
_entity_poly.pdbx_seq_one_letter_code
_entity_poly.pdbx_strand_id
1 'polypeptide(L)'
;MGFGTIYKGSDSSYVTFDDLLDIPQESYLKARATFEHMIPVNSKLNVSYSLAAGGATERLGSAQYFAIGGIKATARSGDIPFPGMVSKEISARQFVLGYVNLRYQVLNNLYAKLSGGVLDYNTEFETLSFIPVRGLTSEDLVLGLNVILAYNSIIGPIEIGYGRSSLQNDSRYHFAVGFPF
;
A
#
# COMPACT_ATOMS: atom_id res chain seq x y z
N MET A 1 25.79 14.00 -16.08
CA MET A 1 26.09 13.06 -17.20
C MET A 1 24.82 12.26 -17.45
N GLY A 2 24.18 12.44 -18.61
CA GLY A 2 22.86 11.87 -18.90
C GLY A 2 22.93 10.39 -19.30
N PHE A 3 21.86 9.64 -19.04
CA PHE A 3 21.76 8.18 -19.23
C PHE A 3 22.06 7.69 -20.67
N GLY A 4 21.96 8.58 -21.66
CA GLY A 4 22.30 8.32 -23.05
C GLY A 4 23.76 7.92 -23.30
N THR A 5 24.68 8.12 -22.34
CA THR A 5 26.06 7.61 -22.46
C THR A 5 26.22 6.14 -22.07
N ILE A 6 25.24 5.51 -21.42
CA ILE A 6 25.37 4.14 -20.87
C ILE A 6 24.39 3.16 -21.53
N TYR A 7 23.23 3.63 -22.01
CA TYR A 7 22.24 2.76 -22.65
C TYR A 7 22.59 2.46 -24.11
N LYS A 8 22.63 1.17 -24.48
CA LYS A 8 22.90 0.67 -25.85
C LYS A 8 21.73 -0.16 -26.44
N GLY A 9 20.50 0.10 -26.00
CA GLY A 9 19.31 -0.57 -26.52
C GLY A 9 18.71 0.13 -27.74
N SER A 10 17.66 -0.46 -28.34
CA SER A 10 16.95 0.13 -29.49
C SER A 10 16.16 1.38 -29.08
N ASP A 11 16.06 2.36 -29.97
CA ASP A 11 15.33 3.64 -29.77
C ASP A 11 13.86 3.43 -29.35
N SER A 12 13.22 2.35 -29.80
CA SER A 12 11.86 1.97 -29.41
C SER A 12 11.72 1.58 -27.93
N SER A 13 12.79 1.10 -27.31
CA SER A 13 12.82 0.77 -25.89
C SER A 13 13.06 2.02 -25.03
N TYR A 14 13.73 3.04 -25.56
CA TYR A 14 13.99 4.30 -24.87
C TYR A 14 12.68 4.98 -24.45
N VAL A 15 11.68 5.03 -25.35
CA VAL A 15 10.33 5.58 -25.10
C VAL A 15 9.58 4.82 -24.00
N THR A 16 9.86 3.53 -23.81
CA THR A 16 9.19 2.72 -22.77
C THR A 16 9.80 2.93 -21.38
N PHE A 17 11.05 3.39 -21.31
CA PHE A 17 11.78 3.62 -20.05
C PHE A 17 11.92 5.11 -19.71
N ASP A 18 11.46 6.02 -20.57
CA ASP A 18 11.60 7.47 -20.38
C ASP A 18 10.97 7.92 -19.04
N ASP A 19 9.79 7.40 -18.69
CA ASP A 19 9.12 7.67 -17.39
C ASP A 19 9.83 7.09 -16.15
N LEU A 20 10.81 6.20 -16.35
CA LEU A 20 11.66 5.63 -15.30
C LEU A 20 13.04 6.29 -15.23
N LEU A 21 13.45 6.99 -16.29
CA LEU A 21 14.79 7.54 -16.50
C LEU A 21 14.80 9.07 -16.42
N ASP A 22 13.69 9.72 -16.78
CA ASP A 22 13.51 11.15 -16.62
C ASP A 22 13.13 11.43 -15.16
N ILE A 23 14.07 11.99 -14.40
CA ILE A 23 13.80 12.55 -13.08
C ILE A 23 13.52 14.03 -13.34
N PRO A 24 12.26 14.44 -13.57
CA PRO A 24 11.93 15.77 -14.08
C PRO A 24 12.35 16.90 -13.12
N GLN A 25 12.59 16.58 -11.84
CA GLN A 25 13.05 17.51 -10.81
C GLN A 25 14.04 16.82 -9.87
N GLU A 26 15.27 17.35 -9.77
CA GLU A 26 16.32 16.80 -8.89
C GLU A 26 16.10 17.13 -7.41
N SER A 27 15.29 18.14 -7.11
CA SER A 27 14.99 18.59 -5.74
C SER A 27 13.50 18.54 -5.47
N TYR A 28 13.09 17.76 -4.47
CA TYR A 28 11.71 17.66 -4.05
C TYR A 28 11.62 17.37 -2.55
N LEU A 29 10.47 17.69 -1.96
CA LEU A 29 10.13 17.24 -0.61
C LEU A 29 9.02 16.20 -0.70
N LYS A 30 9.25 15.06 -0.04
CA LYS A 30 8.28 13.96 0.09
C LYS A 30 8.04 13.69 1.57
N ALA A 31 6.78 13.73 1.98
CA ALA A 31 6.39 13.52 3.37
C ALA A 31 5.27 12.47 3.46
N ARG A 32 5.32 11.67 4.52
CA ARG A 32 4.29 10.69 4.86
C ARG A 32 4.05 10.72 6.36
N ALA A 33 2.79 10.76 6.75
CA ALA A 33 2.34 10.54 8.11
C ALA A 33 1.62 9.20 8.20
N THR A 34 1.84 8.47 9.28
CA THR A 34 1.12 7.22 9.55
C THR A 34 0.79 7.17 11.03
N PHE A 35 -0.48 6.93 11.33
CA PHE A 35 -0.98 6.68 12.67
C PHE A 35 -1.53 5.27 12.72
N GLU A 36 -1.05 4.46 13.65
CA GLU A 36 -1.56 3.11 13.91
C GLU A 36 -1.91 2.98 15.38
N HIS A 37 -3.07 2.38 15.68
CA HIS A 37 -3.49 2.11 17.04
C HIS A 37 -4.15 0.75 17.15
N MET A 38 -3.90 0.06 18.27
CA MET A 38 -4.47 -1.25 18.57
C MET A 38 -5.25 -1.19 19.88
N ILE A 39 -6.46 -1.73 19.84
CA ILE A 39 -7.38 -1.84 20.96
C ILE A 39 -7.60 -3.34 21.24
N PRO A 40 -7.06 -3.87 22.35
CA PRO A 40 -7.38 -5.22 22.78
C PRO A 40 -8.81 -5.23 23.33
N VAL A 41 -9.75 -5.84 22.59
CA VAL A 41 -11.15 -5.92 23.01
C VAL A 41 -11.33 -6.99 24.08
N ASN A 42 -10.65 -8.13 23.92
CA ASN A 42 -10.55 -9.19 24.90
C ASN A 42 -9.31 -10.06 24.64
N SER A 43 -9.15 -11.17 25.38
CA SER A 43 -7.99 -12.07 25.27
C SER A 43 -7.84 -12.75 23.90
N LYS A 44 -8.90 -12.81 23.09
CA LYS A 44 -8.89 -13.45 21.76
C LYS A 44 -9.09 -12.46 20.62
N LEU A 45 -9.61 -11.26 20.86
CA LEU A 45 -9.98 -10.30 19.83
C LEU A 45 -9.23 -8.98 20.00
N ASN A 46 -8.49 -8.60 18.95
CA ASN A 46 -7.87 -7.29 18.82
C ASN A 46 -8.46 -6.56 17.62
N VAL A 47 -8.72 -5.27 17.80
CA VAL A 47 -9.09 -4.35 16.73
C VAL A 47 -7.91 -3.41 16.55
N SER A 48 -7.48 -3.15 15.33
CA SER A 48 -6.55 -2.06 15.05
C SER A 48 -7.07 -1.21 13.92
N TYR A 49 -6.69 0.06 13.93
CA TYR A 49 -6.94 0.95 12.81
C TYR A 49 -5.67 1.70 12.45
N SER A 50 -5.55 2.04 11.19
CA SER A 50 -4.42 2.77 10.63
C SER A 50 -4.92 3.86 9.71
N LEU A 51 -4.36 5.05 9.86
CA LEU A 51 -4.56 6.18 8.97
C LEU A 51 -3.20 6.55 8.41
N ALA A 52 -3.12 6.77 7.11
CA ALA A 52 -1.89 7.24 6.47
C ALA A 52 -2.21 8.27 5.40
N ALA A 53 -1.35 9.27 5.31
CA ALA A 53 -1.41 10.27 4.27
C ALA A 53 0.00 10.58 3.79
N GLY A 54 0.16 10.92 2.53
CA GLY A 54 1.44 11.27 1.96
C GLY A 54 1.32 12.16 0.75
N GLY A 55 2.39 12.90 0.47
CA GLY A 55 2.46 13.78 -0.67
C GLY A 55 3.90 14.14 -1.03
N ALA A 56 4.08 14.57 -2.27
CA ALA A 56 5.31 15.17 -2.75
C ALA A 56 5.01 16.54 -3.39
N THR A 57 5.96 17.47 -3.25
CA THR A 57 5.82 18.84 -3.77
C THR A 57 5.82 18.92 -5.29
N GLU A 58 6.60 18.04 -5.93
CA GLU A 58 6.79 18.02 -7.37
C GLU A 58 6.23 16.76 -8.02
N ARG A 59 6.03 16.79 -9.34
CA ARG A 59 5.83 15.57 -10.12
C ARG A 59 7.15 14.81 -10.13
N LEU A 60 7.16 13.63 -9.52
CA LEU A 60 8.35 12.78 -9.42
C LEU A 60 8.32 11.72 -10.52
N GLY A 61 9.49 11.18 -10.86
CA GLY A 61 9.55 9.94 -11.63
C GLY A 61 8.78 8.83 -10.91
N SER A 62 8.13 7.94 -11.65
CA SER A 62 7.22 6.91 -11.10
C SER A 62 7.85 6.02 -10.02
N ALA A 63 9.17 5.82 -10.06
CA ALA A 63 9.94 5.09 -9.06
C ALA A 63 9.98 5.76 -7.67
N GLN A 64 9.73 7.07 -7.59
CA GLN A 64 9.78 7.86 -6.37
C GLN A 64 8.40 8.11 -5.76
N TYR A 65 7.32 7.65 -6.39
CA TYR A 65 5.97 7.70 -5.84
C TYR A 65 5.76 6.74 -4.66
N PHE A 66 4.63 6.88 -3.99
CA PHE A 66 4.21 5.98 -2.92
C PHE A 66 3.61 4.72 -3.52
N ALA A 67 4.22 3.57 -3.23
CA ALA A 67 3.69 2.28 -3.63
C ALA A 67 2.66 1.79 -2.61
N ILE A 68 1.44 1.56 -3.07
CA ILE A 68 0.30 1.16 -2.24
C ILE A 68 -0.23 -0.19 -2.73
N GLY A 69 -0.49 -1.09 -1.78
CA GLY A 69 -1.11 -2.40 -2.04
C GLY A 69 -0.35 -3.57 -1.43
N GLY A 70 -1.00 -4.72 -1.40
CA GLY A 70 -0.49 -5.94 -0.78
C GLY A 70 -0.84 -6.03 0.71
N ILE A 71 -0.46 -7.16 1.31
CA ILE A 71 -0.63 -7.41 2.75
C ILE A 71 0.66 -7.05 3.50
N LYS A 72 0.55 -6.76 4.81
CA LYS A 72 1.70 -6.43 5.67
C LYS A 72 2.84 -7.46 5.57
N ALA A 73 2.51 -8.74 5.46
CA ALA A 73 3.50 -9.82 5.35
C ALA A 73 4.33 -9.79 4.04
N THR A 74 3.81 -9.15 2.98
CA THR A 74 4.46 -9.07 1.66
C THR A 74 4.98 -7.67 1.33
N ALA A 75 4.61 -6.66 2.12
CA ALA A 75 5.01 -5.27 1.90
C ALA A 75 6.51 -5.10 2.19
N ARG A 76 7.26 -4.48 1.26
CA ARG A 76 8.65 -4.12 1.52
C ARG A 76 8.74 -2.85 2.36
N SER A 77 9.94 -2.56 2.86
CA SER A 77 10.19 -1.29 3.56
C SER A 77 9.79 -0.10 2.68
N GLY A 78 8.97 0.78 3.23
CA GLY A 78 8.44 1.96 2.53
C GLY A 78 7.13 1.73 1.77
N ASP A 79 6.77 0.49 1.42
CA ASP A 79 5.48 0.16 0.81
C ASP A 79 4.34 0.38 1.82
N ILE A 80 3.18 0.71 1.30
CA ILE A 80 1.99 0.99 2.10
C ILE A 80 0.96 -0.13 1.85
N PRO A 81 0.75 -1.04 2.80
CA PRO A 81 -0.18 -2.15 2.60
C PRO A 81 -1.62 -1.63 2.53
N PHE A 82 -2.43 -2.23 1.65
CA PHE A 82 -3.85 -1.93 1.54
C PHE A 82 -4.64 -3.21 1.25
N PRO A 83 -5.73 -3.47 1.98
CA PRO A 83 -6.46 -4.74 1.88
C PRO A 83 -7.08 -4.94 0.50
N GLY A 84 -7.01 -6.18 0.00
CA GLY A 84 -7.62 -6.56 -1.28
C GLY A 84 -6.84 -6.18 -2.53
N MET A 85 -5.61 -5.65 -2.38
CA MET A 85 -4.72 -5.29 -3.47
C MET A 85 -3.50 -6.21 -3.55
N VAL A 86 -2.89 -6.31 -4.73
CA VAL A 86 -1.56 -6.90 -4.90
C VAL A 86 -0.47 -5.92 -4.50
N SER A 87 0.74 -6.43 -4.26
CA SER A 87 1.87 -5.57 -3.86
C SER A 87 2.17 -4.52 -4.93
N LYS A 88 2.27 -3.25 -4.50
CA LYS A 88 2.57 -2.09 -5.37
C LYS A 88 1.60 -1.89 -6.53
N GLU A 89 0.33 -2.24 -6.36
CA GLU A 89 -0.69 -2.11 -7.40
C GLU A 89 -0.98 -0.65 -7.77
N ILE A 90 -0.89 0.27 -6.81
CA ILE A 90 -0.99 1.72 -7.04
C ILE A 90 0.37 2.37 -6.81
N SER A 91 0.72 3.30 -7.71
CA SER A 91 1.84 4.23 -7.54
C SER A 91 1.29 5.66 -7.52
N ALA A 92 1.33 6.30 -6.35
CA ALA A 92 0.66 7.58 -6.13
C ALA A 92 1.63 8.68 -5.68
N ARG A 93 1.49 9.88 -6.25
CA ARG A 93 2.22 11.07 -5.76
C ARG A 93 1.68 11.54 -4.41
N GLN A 94 0.36 11.51 -4.27
CA GLN A 94 -0.37 11.92 -3.08
C GLN A 94 -1.41 10.86 -2.76
N PHE A 95 -1.66 10.63 -1.47
CA PHE A 95 -2.68 9.69 -1.05
C PHE A 95 -3.16 10.00 0.36
N VAL A 96 -4.39 9.56 0.65
CA VAL A 96 -4.94 9.43 2.00
C VAL A 96 -5.62 8.08 2.08
N LEU A 97 -5.37 7.34 3.14
CA LEU A 97 -6.03 6.07 3.37
C LEU A 97 -6.33 5.84 4.84
N GLY A 98 -7.33 5.01 5.07
CA GLY A 98 -7.67 4.48 6.37
C GLY A 98 -8.10 3.03 6.25
N TYR A 99 -7.65 2.19 7.19
CA TYR A 99 -8.13 0.82 7.25
C TYR A 99 -8.22 0.30 8.69
N VAL A 100 -9.15 -0.61 8.90
CA VAL A 100 -9.39 -1.31 10.15
C VAL A 100 -9.02 -2.78 9.96
N ASN A 101 -8.43 -3.39 10.98
CA ASN A 101 -8.10 -4.80 11.05
C ASN A 101 -8.69 -5.40 12.31
N LEU A 102 -9.35 -6.54 12.16
CA LEU A 102 -9.85 -7.38 13.22
C LEU A 102 -8.97 -8.63 13.24
N ARG A 103 -8.40 -8.97 14.40
CA ARG A 103 -7.63 -10.20 14.58
C ARG A 103 -8.27 -11.01 15.71
N TYR A 104 -8.78 -12.18 15.35
CA TYR A 104 -9.38 -13.14 16.27
C TYR A 104 -8.50 -14.37 16.42
N GLN A 105 -8.23 -14.81 17.64
CA GLN A 105 -7.56 -16.06 17.95
C GLN A 105 -8.56 -17.21 17.94
N VAL A 106 -8.49 -18.03 16.88
CA VAL A 106 -9.37 -19.18 16.67
C VAL A 106 -8.94 -20.33 17.58
N LEU A 107 -7.64 -20.65 17.56
CA LEU A 107 -7.00 -21.67 18.39
C LEU A 107 -5.64 -21.17 18.86
N ASN A 108 -4.96 -21.93 19.72
CA ASN A 108 -3.56 -21.65 20.02
C ASN A 108 -2.77 -21.63 18.71
N ASN A 109 -2.02 -20.54 18.50
CA ASN A 109 -1.21 -20.28 17.31
C ASN A 109 -2.00 -20.11 15.99
N LEU A 110 -3.33 -20.12 15.98
CA LEU A 110 -4.14 -19.89 14.77
C LEU A 110 -5.01 -18.64 14.93
N TYR A 111 -4.89 -17.72 13.99
CA TYR A 111 -5.58 -16.43 13.98
C TYR A 111 -6.34 -16.23 12.67
N ALA A 112 -7.56 -15.71 12.76
CA ALA A 112 -8.29 -15.16 11.64
C ALA A 112 -8.15 -13.63 11.67
N LYS A 113 -7.84 -13.03 10.53
CA LYS A 113 -7.74 -11.58 10.35
C LYS A 113 -8.75 -11.15 9.30
N LEU A 114 -9.51 -10.11 9.57
CA LEU A 114 -10.41 -9.46 8.62
C LEU A 114 -10.01 -7.99 8.56
N SER A 115 -9.75 -7.46 7.38
CA SER A 115 -9.38 -6.05 7.22
C SER A 115 -10.23 -5.40 6.13
N GLY A 116 -10.55 -4.13 6.36
CA GLY A 116 -11.31 -3.31 5.43
C GLY A 116 -10.76 -1.90 5.42
N GLY A 117 -10.70 -1.28 4.25
CA GLY A 117 -10.11 0.05 4.10
C GLY A 117 -10.69 0.87 2.97
N VAL A 118 -10.36 2.15 3.01
CA VAL A 118 -10.66 3.16 2.00
C VAL A 118 -9.36 3.89 1.66
N LEU A 119 -9.16 4.15 0.38
CA LEU A 119 -8.01 4.84 -0.18
C LEU A 119 -8.48 5.88 -1.18
N ASP A 120 -7.92 7.08 -1.09
CA ASP A 120 -7.94 8.09 -2.14
C ASP A 120 -6.50 8.36 -2.57
N TYR A 121 -6.27 8.34 -3.87
CA TYR A 121 -4.99 8.67 -4.51
C TYR A 121 -5.16 9.55 -5.75
N ASN A 122 -6.39 9.93 -6.08
CA ASN A 122 -6.74 10.70 -7.28
C ASN A 122 -6.98 12.17 -6.95
N THR A 123 -7.43 12.47 -5.72
CA THR A 123 -7.63 13.87 -5.29
C THR A 123 -6.28 14.59 -5.24
N GLU A 124 -6.19 15.71 -5.94
CA GLU A 124 -5.07 16.63 -5.79
C GLU A 124 -5.25 17.46 -4.52
N PHE A 125 -4.30 17.30 -3.60
CA PHE A 125 -4.15 18.10 -2.40
C PHE A 125 -3.23 19.28 -2.71
N GLU A 126 -3.53 20.46 -2.13
CA GLU A 126 -2.60 21.58 -2.13
C GLU A 126 -1.26 21.12 -1.53
N THR A 127 -0.15 21.61 -2.06
CA THR A 127 1.19 21.13 -1.72
C THR A 127 1.42 21.10 -0.20
N LEU A 128 1.55 19.88 0.37
CA LEU A 128 1.72 19.59 1.81
C LEU A 128 0.51 19.88 2.72
N SER A 129 -0.60 20.32 2.15
CA SER A 129 -1.90 20.32 2.80
C SER A 129 -2.45 18.89 2.77
N PHE A 130 -2.49 18.17 3.88
CA PHE A 130 -3.21 16.88 3.96
C PHE A 130 -4.74 17.07 3.98
N ILE A 131 -5.23 18.23 3.53
CA ILE A 131 -6.62 18.63 3.49
C ILE A 131 -7.02 18.72 2.01
N PRO A 132 -8.05 17.98 1.58
CA PRO A 132 -8.42 17.92 0.18
C PRO A 132 -8.97 19.27 -0.30
N VAL A 133 -8.55 19.72 -1.49
CA VAL A 133 -8.95 21.00 -2.11
C VAL A 133 -10.39 20.94 -2.63
N ARG A 134 -10.91 19.73 -2.83
CA ARG A 134 -12.29 19.43 -3.24
C ARG A 134 -12.88 18.36 -2.33
N GLY A 135 -14.20 18.32 -2.20
CA GLY A 135 -14.87 17.27 -1.43
C GLY A 135 -14.56 15.89 -2.01
N LEU A 136 -14.30 14.91 -1.13
CA LEU A 136 -14.09 13.52 -1.51
C LEU A 136 -15.37 13.00 -2.18
N THR A 137 -15.31 12.66 -3.47
CA THR A 137 -16.42 11.99 -4.14
C THR A 137 -16.27 10.48 -4.00
N SER A 138 -17.39 9.75 -3.92
CA SER A 138 -17.36 8.30 -3.78
C SER A 138 -16.75 7.57 -4.99
N GLU A 139 -16.67 8.24 -6.14
CA GLU A 139 -16.11 7.69 -7.38
C GLU A 139 -14.58 7.65 -7.35
N ASP A 140 -13.95 8.50 -6.53
CA ASP A 140 -12.49 8.57 -6.40
C ASP A 140 -11.93 7.61 -5.33
N LEU A 141 -12.82 6.94 -4.58
CA LEU A 141 -12.46 6.10 -3.45
C LEU A 141 -12.28 4.64 -3.87
N VAL A 142 -11.14 4.08 -3.50
CA VAL A 142 -10.89 2.64 -3.56
C VAL A 142 -11.25 2.01 -2.22
N LEU A 143 -12.28 1.19 -2.20
CA LEU A 143 -12.61 0.27 -1.12
C LEU A 143 -11.86 -1.05 -1.28
N GLY A 144 -11.34 -1.57 -0.17
CA GLY A 144 -10.61 -2.83 -0.12
C GLY A 144 -11.02 -3.68 1.08
N LEU A 145 -11.07 -5.01 0.89
CA LEU A 145 -11.38 -5.98 1.95
C LEU A 145 -10.48 -7.21 1.80
N ASN A 146 -10.04 -7.79 2.92
CA ASN A 146 -9.40 -9.10 2.93
C ASN A 146 -9.74 -9.93 4.17
N VAL A 147 -9.64 -11.24 4.03
CA VAL A 147 -9.67 -12.23 5.10
C VAL A 147 -8.40 -13.05 5.01
N ILE A 148 -7.69 -13.23 6.13
CA ILE A 148 -6.43 -13.96 6.21
C ILE A 148 -6.48 -14.92 7.39
N LEU A 149 -6.13 -16.18 7.15
CA LEU A 149 -5.79 -17.14 8.20
C LEU A 149 -4.27 -17.12 8.40
N ALA A 150 -3.85 -16.91 9.63
CA ALA A 150 -2.45 -16.86 10.02
C ALA A 150 -2.16 -17.93 11.08
N TYR A 151 -1.14 -18.75 10.84
CA TYR A 151 -0.67 -19.79 11.75
C TYR A 151 0.77 -19.52 12.18
N ASN A 152 0.99 -19.36 13.49
CA ASN A 152 2.33 -19.21 14.05
C ASN A 152 2.98 -20.59 14.19
N SER A 153 3.75 -20.99 13.18
CA SER A 153 4.47 -22.25 13.16
C SER A 153 5.85 -22.12 13.82
N ILE A 154 6.54 -23.26 14.00
CA ILE A 154 7.92 -23.31 14.50
C ILE A 154 8.89 -22.56 13.57
N ILE A 155 8.64 -22.59 12.26
CA ILE A 155 9.49 -21.94 11.25
C ILE A 155 9.12 -20.48 10.97
N GLY A 156 8.12 -19.95 11.68
CA GLY A 156 7.60 -18.59 11.53
C GLY A 156 6.12 -18.52 11.13
N PRO A 157 5.57 -17.31 10.95
CA PRO A 157 4.16 -17.13 10.61
C PRO A 157 3.86 -17.55 9.16
N ILE A 158 2.84 -18.37 8.98
CA ILE A 158 2.30 -18.77 7.68
C ILE A 158 0.94 -18.08 7.52
N GLU A 159 0.76 -17.32 6.45
CA GLU A 159 -0.47 -16.58 6.16
C GLU A 159 -1.06 -17.01 4.82
N ILE A 160 -2.35 -17.33 4.80
CA ILE A 160 -3.13 -17.60 3.59
C ILE A 160 -4.35 -16.70 3.64
N GLY A 161 -4.61 -15.99 2.55
CA GLY A 161 -5.70 -15.02 2.52
C GLY A 161 -6.39 -14.91 1.19
N TYR A 162 -7.52 -14.22 1.25
CA TYR A 162 -8.33 -13.84 0.12
C TYR A 162 -8.72 -12.37 0.29
N GLY A 163 -8.73 -11.60 -0.79
CA GLY A 163 -9.15 -10.20 -0.76
C GLY A 163 -9.72 -9.72 -2.08
N ARG A 164 -10.35 -8.55 -2.04
CA ARG A 164 -10.91 -7.88 -3.21
C ARG A 164 -10.83 -6.36 -3.00
N SER A 165 -10.58 -5.64 -4.07
CA SER A 165 -10.66 -4.18 -4.11
C SER A 165 -11.64 -3.73 -5.20
N SER A 166 -12.21 -2.55 -5.02
CA SER A 166 -13.06 -1.90 -6.03
C SER A 166 -12.27 -1.37 -7.23
N LEU A 167 -10.93 -1.28 -7.15
CA LEU A 167 -10.08 -0.78 -8.23
C LEU A 167 -10.18 -1.63 -9.50
N GLN A 168 -9.99 -2.94 -9.37
CA GLN A 168 -10.06 -3.89 -10.50
C GLN A 168 -11.24 -4.86 -10.37
N ASN A 169 -11.94 -4.83 -9.24
CA ASN A 169 -13.05 -5.72 -8.90
C ASN A 169 -12.69 -7.23 -8.96
N ASP A 170 -11.41 -7.56 -8.93
CA ASP A 170 -10.89 -8.92 -9.02
C ASP A 170 -10.67 -9.56 -7.64
N SER A 171 -10.91 -10.86 -7.57
CA SER A 171 -10.55 -11.71 -6.44
C SER A 171 -9.05 -11.98 -6.41
N ARG A 172 -8.42 -11.81 -5.24
CA ARG A 172 -6.98 -12.01 -5.03
C ARG A 172 -6.73 -13.02 -3.91
N TYR A 173 -5.81 -13.94 -4.15
CA TYR A 173 -5.32 -14.87 -3.13
C TYR A 173 -3.94 -14.42 -2.66
N HIS A 174 -3.69 -14.56 -1.36
CA HIS A 174 -2.43 -14.21 -0.74
C HIS A 174 -1.84 -15.44 -0.06
N PHE A 175 -0.53 -15.63 -0.22
CA PHE A 175 0.23 -16.64 0.50
C PHE A 175 1.55 -15.99 0.93
N ALA A 176 1.88 -16.10 2.22
CA ALA A 176 3.12 -15.60 2.77
C ALA A 176 3.66 -16.55 3.83
N VAL A 177 4.98 -16.70 3.87
CA VAL A 177 5.71 -17.41 4.92
C VAL A 177 6.78 -16.47 5.42
N GLY A 178 6.65 -16.04 6.67
CA GLY A 178 7.66 -15.22 7.34
C GLY A 178 8.70 -16.13 7.99
N PHE A 179 9.96 -15.76 7.87
CA PHE A 179 11.05 -16.40 8.60
C PHE A 179 11.49 -15.51 9.77
N PRO A 180 11.81 -16.07 10.95
CA PRO A 180 12.13 -15.30 12.14
C PRO A 180 13.58 -14.76 12.20
N PHE A 181 14.36 -14.81 11.11
CA PHE A 181 15.78 -14.44 11.08
C PHE A 181 16.02 -13.11 10.35
#